data_AF-A0A553AF57-F1
#
_entry.id   AF-A0A553AF57-F1
#
_cell.length_a   1.000
_cell.length_b   1.000
_cell.length_c   1.000
_cell.angle_alpha   90.00
_cell.angle_beta   90.00
_cell.angle_gamma   90.00
#
_symmetry.space_group_name_H-M   'P 1'
#
loop_
_entity.id
_entity.type
_entity.pdbx_description
1 polymer ?
#
loop_
_entity_poly.entity_id
_entity_poly.type
_entity_poly.pdbx_seq_one_letter_code
_entity_poly.pdbx_strand_id
1 'polypeptide(L)'
;MIPVPANTRVWLAAGVTDMRKGFPSLAAQAEAVLQQDPFSGHLFVFRGRRGDLVKVIWWDGQGACMFTKRLERGRFVWPSAKEGKVALTPAQLAMLLEGIDWRTPQRSWQPLRAG
;
A
#
# COMPACT_ATOMS: atom_id res chain seq x y z
N MET A 1 -7.80 -3.26 12.67
CA MET A 1 -7.90 -2.14 11.70
C MET A 1 -6.55 -1.43 11.71
N ILE A 2 -5.96 -1.09 10.55
CA ILE A 2 -4.78 -0.19 10.55
C ILE A 2 -5.33 1.20 10.91
N PRO A 3 -4.85 1.85 11.99
CA PRO A 3 -5.24 3.22 12.27
C PRO A 3 -4.67 4.09 11.15
N VAL A 4 -5.55 4.70 10.34
CA VAL A 4 -5.15 5.62 9.27
C VAL A 4 -5.55 7.03 9.71
N PRO A 5 -4.61 7.85 10.23
CA PRO A 5 -4.90 9.24 10.58
C PRO A 5 -5.52 10.01 9.42
N ALA A 6 -6.32 11.03 9.73
CA ALA A 6 -6.82 11.96 8.71
C ALA A 6 -5.63 12.58 7.95
N ASN A 7 -5.72 12.66 6.62
CA ASN A 7 -4.67 13.11 5.67
C ASN A 7 -3.49 12.16 5.43
N THR A 8 -3.57 10.90 5.89
CA THR A 8 -2.51 9.92 5.59
C THR A 8 -2.52 9.54 4.11
N ARG A 9 -1.37 9.73 3.44
CA ARG A 9 -1.16 9.24 2.07
C ARG A 9 -0.74 7.79 2.09
N VAL A 10 -1.19 7.02 1.10
CA VAL A 10 -0.78 5.65 0.89
C VAL A 10 0.07 5.60 -0.37
N TRP A 11 1.33 5.17 -0.22
CA TRP A 11 2.28 5.01 -1.31
C TRP A 11 2.53 3.54 -1.58
N LEU A 12 2.13 3.10 -2.76
CA LEU A 12 2.38 1.75 -3.24
C LEU A 12 3.66 1.73 -4.07
N ALA A 13 4.63 0.90 -3.67
CA ALA A 13 5.85 0.68 -4.41
C ALA A 13 5.58 -0.19 -5.65
N ALA A 14 5.81 0.35 -6.85
CA ALA A 14 5.75 -0.44 -8.07
C ALA A 14 6.86 -1.51 -8.08
N GLY A 15 6.70 -2.53 -8.93
CA GLY A 15 7.62 -3.65 -9.00
C GLY A 15 7.51 -4.66 -7.85
N VAL A 16 8.63 -5.32 -7.55
CA VAL A 16 8.71 -6.48 -6.65
C VAL A 16 9.66 -6.18 -5.50
N THR A 17 9.22 -6.45 -4.28
CA THR A 17 10.03 -6.27 -3.07
C THR A 17 10.40 -7.60 -2.44
N ASP A 18 11.64 -7.71 -1.95
CA ASP A 18 12.06 -8.83 -1.10
C ASP A 18 11.35 -8.75 0.26
N MET A 19 10.47 -9.71 0.52
CA MET A 19 9.62 -9.73 1.71
C MET A 19 10.31 -10.25 2.97
N ARG A 20 11.58 -10.68 2.87
CA ARG A 20 12.43 -10.97 4.03
C ARG A 20 12.84 -9.70 4.77
N LYS A 21 12.77 -8.54 4.11
CA LYS A 21 13.06 -7.23 4.70
C LYS A 21 12.09 -6.91 5.84
N GLY A 22 12.65 -6.44 6.95
CA GLY A 22 11.91 -5.83 8.06
C GLY A 22 11.71 -4.32 7.84
N PHE A 23 11.15 -3.63 8.83
CA PHE A 23 10.86 -2.19 8.74
C PHE A 23 12.07 -1.35 8.30
N PRO A 24 13.28 -1.45 8.89
CA PRO A 24 14.39 -0.54 8.52
C PRO A 24 14.77 -0.64 7.04
N SER A 25 14.83 -1.85 6.50
CA SER A 25 15.17 -2.07 5.09
C SER A 25 14.06 -1.66 4.13
N LEU A 26 12.80 -1.72 4.56
CA LEU A 26 11.66 -1.25 3.77
C LEU A 26 11.53 0.28 3.84
N ALA A 27 11.85 0.90 4.99
CA ALA A 27 11.91 2.34 5.16
C ALA A 27 12.99 2.95 4.25
N ALA A 28 14.20 2.37 4.24
CA ALA A 28 15.26 2.76 3.31
C ALA A 28 14.82 2.64 1.84
N GLN A 29 13.98 1.63 1.52
CA GLN A 29 13.42 1.49 0.17
C GLN A 29 12.35 2.54 -0.13
N ALA A 30 11.53 2.93 0.85
CA ALA A 30 10.58 4.03 0.69
C ALA A 30 11.30 5.35 0.37
N GLU A 31 12.40 5.62 1.08
CA GLU A 31 13.24 6.80 0.84
C GLU A 31 13.91 6.72 -0.55
N ALA A 32 14.65 5.66 -0.84
CA ALA A 32 15.44 5.56 -2.06
C ALA A 32 14.59 5.43 -3.34
N VAL A 33 13.50 4.66 -3.31
CA VAL A 33 12.71 4.34 -4.52
C VAL A 33 11.50 5.24 -4.64
N LEU A 34 10.80 5.49 -3.53
CA LEU A 34 9.58 6.30 -3.56
C LEU A 34 9.88 7.78 -3.32
N GLN A 35 11.11 8.15 -2.92
CA GLN A 35 11.50 9.54 -2.65
C GLN A 35 10.52 10.18 -1.65
N GLN A 36 10.25 9.45 -0.56
CA GLN A 36 9.34 9.86 0.52
C GLN A 36 10.00 9.59 1.86
N ASP A 37 9.72 10.45 2.84
CA ASP A 37 10.15 10.24 4.22
C ASP A 37 9.37 9.09 4.86
N PRO A 38 10.03 7.97 5.25
CA PRO A 38 9.37 6.84 5.89
C PRO A 38 8.84 7.14 7.30
N PHE A 39 9.26 8.25 7.91
CA PHE A 39 8.84 8.69 9.25
C PHE A 39 7.69 9.71 9.23
N SER A 40 7.22 10.11 8.04
CA SER A 40 6.15 11.09 7.83
C SER A 40 4.76 10.68 8.35
N GLY A 41 4.59 9.45 8.84
CA GLY A 41 3.29 8.88 9.19
C GLY A 41 2.46 8.39 8.00
N HIS A 42 2.99 8.49 6.78
CA HIS A 42 2.38 7.90 5.60
C HIS A 42 2.51 6.36 5.58
N LEU A 43 1.59 5.71 4.85
CA LEU A 43 1.62 4.27 4.67
C LEU A 43 2.42 3.91 3.41
N PHE A 44 3.34 2.96 3.52
CA PHE A 44 4.11 2.45 2.40
C PHE A 44 3.80 0.97 2.18
N VAL A 45 3.30 0.64 0.99
CA VAL A 45 2.80 -0.69 0.64
C VAL A 45 3.74 -1.35 -0.34
N PHE A 46 4.18 -2.56 0.01
CA PHE A 46 5.09 -3.37 -0.78
C PHE A 46 4.46 -4.73 -1.08
N ARG A 47 4.81 -5.32 -2.22
CA ARG A 47 4.33 -6.66 -2.63
C ARG A 47 5.46 -7.57 -3.08
N GLY A 48 5.38 -8.84 -2.68
CA GLY A 48 6.36 -9.86 -2.99
C GLY A 48 6.25 -10.37 -4.43
N ARG A 49 7.26 -11.10 -4.91
CA ARG A 49 7.30 -11.62 -6.28
C ARG A 49 6.12 -12.54 -6.59
N ARG A 50 5.83 -13.48 -5.68
CA ARG A 50 4.74 -14.45 -5.79
C ARG A 50 3.36 -13.78 -5.75
N GLY A 51 3.29 -12.62 -5.11
CA GLY A 51 2.14 -11.73 -5.17
C GLY A 51 1.00 -12.02 -4.23
N ASP A 52 1.11 -13.08 -3.45
CA ASP A 52 0.22 -13.46 -2.37
C ASP A 52 0.55 -12.75 -1.05
N LEU A 53 1.66 -11.99 -0.99
CA LEU A 53 2.15 -11.34 0.23
C LEU A 53 2.33 -9.83 0.03
N VAL A 54 1.77 -9.05 0.95
CA VAL A 54 2.00 -7.61 1.10
C VAL A 54 2.51 -7.28 2.49
N LYS A 55 3.34 -6.23 2.55
CA LYS A 55 3.72 -5.55 3.78
C LYS A 55 3.33 -4.08 3.67
N VAL A 56 2.80 -3.53 4.77
CA VAL A 56 2.53 -2.11 4.94
C VAL A 56 3.38 -1.63 6.12
N ILE A 57 4.14 -0.56 5.93
CA ILE A 57 4.88 0.08 7.02
C ILE A 57 4.43 1.53 7.20
N TRP A 58 4.51 2.03 8.43
CA TRP A 58 4.33 3.44 8.76
C TRP A 58 5.00 3.73 10.11
N TRP A 59 5.33 4.98 10.36
CA TRP A 59 5.74 5.47 11.67
C TRP A 59 4.53 6.10 12.36
N ASP A 60 4.17 5.68 13.57
CA ASP A 60 2.99 6.23 14.27
C ASP A 60 3.28 7.49 15.11
N GLY A 61 4.51 8.01 15.03
CA GLY A 61 5.01 9.11 15.84
C GLY A 61 5.83 8.63 17.04
N GLN A 62 5.58 7.41 17.53
CA GLN A 62 6.29 6.81 18.67
C GLN A 62 7.18 5.64 18.26
N GLY A 63 6.82 4.93 17.19
CA GLY A 63 7.47 3.69 16.80
C GLY A 63 7.23 3.27 15.36
N ALA A 64 8.03 2.28 14.96
CA ALA A 64 7.96 1.65 13.67
C ALA A 64 6.86 0.58 13.66
N CYS A 65 5.84 0.79 12.83
CA CYS A 65 4.74 -0.16 12.68
C CYS A 65 4.85 -0.93 11.37
N MET A 66 4.50 -2.22 11.41
CA MET A 66 4.46 -3.07 10.22
C MET A 66 3.26 -4.01 10.27
N PHE A 67 2.47 -4.01 9.20
CA PHE A 67 1.41 -4.96 8.95
C PHE A 67 1.83 -5.89 7.81
N THR A 68 1.54 -7.18 7.96
CA THR A 68 1.80 -8.21 6.93
C THR A 68 0.53 -8.97 6.65
N LYS A 69 0.15 -9.10 5.37
CA LYS A 69 -0.99 -9.92 4.94
C LYS A 69 -0.59 -10.87 3.83
N ARG A 70 -0.93 -12.15 4.03
CA ARG A 70 -0.83 -13.20 3.02
C ARG A 70 -2.23 -13.62 2.61
N LEU A 71 -2.49 -13.72 1.31
CA LEU A 71 -3.71 -14.33 0.78
C LEU A 71 -3.60 -15.84 0.86
N GLU A 72 -4.66 -16.51 1.27
CA GLU A 72 -4.75 -17.98 1.23
C GLU A 72 -4.80 -18.49 -0.22
N ARG A 73 -5.43 -17.71 -1.11
CA ARG A 73 -5.52 -18.01 -2.55
C ARG A 73 -5.42 -16.73 -3.38
N GLY A 74 -4.85 -16.84 -4.58
CA GLY A 74 -4.77 -15.75 -5.54
C GLY A 74 -3.56 -14.84 -5.32
N ARG A 75 -3.63 -13.63 -5.87
CA ARG A 75 -2.56 -12.63 -5.82
C ARG A 75 -3.18 -11.24 -5.68
N PHE A 76 -2.50 -10.38 -4.95
CA PHE A 76 -2.80 -8.95 -4.93
C PHE A 76 -2.61 -8.36 -6.31
N VAL A 77 -3.59 -7.54 -6.69
CA VAL A 77 -3.54 -6.75 -7.91
C VAL A 77 -2.49 -5.65 -7.75
N TRP A 78 -1.54 -5.62 -8.68
CA TRP A 78 -0.37 -4.74 -8.61
C TRP A 78 -0.18 -3.97 -9.93
N PRO A 79 0.34 -2.72 -9.90
CA PRO A 79 0.75 -2.03 -11.11
C PRO A 79 1.78 -2.85 -11.90
N SER A 80 1.67 -2.83 -13.22
CA SER A 80 2.60 -3.51 -14.13
C SER A 80 3.95 -2.80 -14.25
N ALA A 81 4.04 -1.54 -13.78
CA ALA A 81 5.29 -0.79 -13.77
C ALA A 81 6.37 -1.53 -12.97
N LYS A 82 7.57 -1.63 -13.56
CA LYS A 82 8.72 -2.29 -12.93
C LYS A 82 9.28 -1.47 -11.76
N GLU A 83 9.12 -0.15 -11.81
CA GLU A 83 9.64 0.83 -10.84
C GLU A 83 8.68 2.01 -10.70
N GLY A 84 8.84 2.81 -9.64
CA GLY A 84 8.02 3.99 -9.34
C GLY A 84 7.09 3.82 -8.14
N LYS A 85 6.18 4.79 -7.97
CA LYS A 85 5.20 4.83 -6.89
C LYS A 85 3.80 5.14 -7.40
N VAL A 86 2.78 4.57 -6.77
CA VAL A 86 1.38 4.93 -7.01
C VAL A 86 0.76 5.41 -5.71
N ALA A 87 0.03 6.53 -5.75
CA ALA A 87 -0.76 6.99 -4.62
C ALA A 87 -2.10 6.23 -4.58
N LEU A 88 -2.47 5.71 -3.41
CA LEU A 88 -3.78 5.14 -3.15
C LEU A 88 -4.58 6.00 -2.17
N THR A 89 -5.89 5.97 -2.31
CA THR A 89 -6.80 6.40 -1.25
C THR A 89 -6.91 5.33 -0.16
N PRO A 90 -7.35 5.67 1.07
CA PRO A 90 -7.64 4.66 2.10
C PRO A 90 -8.63 3.58 1.65
N ALA A 91 -9.64 3.95 0.85
CA ALA A 91 -10.60 3.01 0.28
C ALA A 91 -9.93 2.05 -0.73
N GLN A 92 -9.02 2.54 -1.57
CA GLN A 92 -8.24 1.71 -2.47
C GLN A 92 -7.29 0.78 -1.74
N LEU A 93 -6.70 1.23 -0.63
CA LEU A 93 -5.93 0.35 0.25
C LEU A 93 -6.80 -0.76 0.84
N ALA A 94 -8.00 -0.44 1.33
CA ALA A 94 -8.93 -1.45 1.85
C ALA A 94 -9.27 -2.50 0.77
N MET A 95 -9.67 -2.06 -0.42
CA MET A 95 -9.93 -2.95 -1.58
C MET A 95 -8.71 -3.83 -1.90
N LEU A 96 -7.51 -3.23 -1.99
CA LEU A 96 -6.27 -3.96 -2.23
C LEU A 96 -6.05 -5.02 -1.14
N LEU A 97 -6.20 -4.67 0.14
CA LEU A 97 -6.01 -5.61 1.24
C LEU A 97 -7.03 -6.74 1.23
N GLU A 98 -8.21 -6.54 0.67
CA GLU A 98 -9.22 -7.58 0.43
C GLU A 98 -8.97 -8.40 -0.85
N GLY A 99 -7.95 -8.06 -1.64
CA GLY A 99 -7.64 -8.73 -2.90
C GLY A 99 -8.47 -8.24 -4.10
N ILE A 100 -9.22 -7.15 -3.94
CA ILE A 100 -10.04 -6.52 -4.97
C ILE A 100 -9.15 -5.65 -5.88
N ASP A 101 -9.47 -5.58 -7.19
CA ASP A 101 -8.78 -4.66 -8.11
C ASP A 101 -9.13 -3.20 -7.80
N TRP A 102 -8.23 -2.51 -7.11
CA TRP A 102 -8.35 -1.11 -6.71
C TRP A 102 -8.17 -0.10 -7.86
N ARG A 103 -7.69 -0.53 -9.04
CA ARG A 103 -7.44 0.33 -10.21
C ARG A 103 -8.70 0.55 -11.03
N THR A 104 -9.65 -0.36 -10.92
CA THR A 104 -10.93 -0.28 -11.62
C THR A 104 -12.10 -0.22 -10.62
N PRO A 105 -12.17 0.79 -9.74
CA PRO A 105 -13.34 0.99 -8.90
C PRO A 105 -14.48 1.50 -9.79
N GLN A 106 -15.14 0.60 -10.53
CA GLN A 106 -16.29 0.98 -11.33
C GLN A 106 -17.43 1.35 -10.38
N ARG A 107 -17.81 2.63 -10.35
CA ARG A 107 -19.16 2.99 -9.94
C ARG A 107 -20.09 2.51 -11.05
N SER A 108 -20.90 1.50 -10.78
CA SER A 108 -21.96 1.04 -11.69
C SER A 108 -23.02 2.12 -11.97
N TRP A 109 -23.03 3.17 -11.15
CA TRP A 109 -24.00 4.26 -11.24
C TRP A 109 -23.47 5.53 -10.55
N GLN A 110 -23.71 6.69 -11.16
CA GLN A 110 -23.45 8.01 -10.59
C GLN A 110 -24.78 8.65 -10.16
N PRO A 111 -24.92 9.12 -8.90
CA PRO A 111 -26.11 9.84 -8.47
C PRO A 111 -26.28 11.13 -9.28
N LEU A 112 -27.48 11.36 -9.82
CA LEU A 112 -27.78 12.53 -10.66
C LEU A 112 -27.76 13.86 -9.89
N ARG A 113 -27.78 13.85 -8.54
CA ARG A 113 -27.58 15.02 -7.69
C ARG A 113 -26.94 14.62 -6.36
N ALA A 114 -25.96 15.39 -5.91
CA ALA A 114 -25.65 15.49 -4.48
C ALA A 114 -26.68 16.46 -3.88
N GLY A 115 -27.50 15.96 -2.97
CA GLY A 115 -28.37 16.78 -2.12
C GLY A 115 -27.60 17.35 -0.94
#